data_AF-A0A7V4P8V7-F1
#
_entry.id   AF-A0A7V4P8V7-F1
#
_cell.length_a   1.000
_cell.length_b   1.000
_cell.length_c   1.000
_cell.angle_alpha   90.00
_cell.angle_beta   90.00
_cell.angle_gamma   90.00
#
_symmetry.space_group_name_H-M   'P 1'
#
loop_
_entity.id
_entity.type
_entity.pdbx_description
1 polymer ?
#
loop_
_entity_poly.entity_id
_entity_poly.type
_entity_poly.pdbx_seq_one_letter_code
_entity_poly.pdbx_strand_id
1 'polypeptide(L)'
;HVVILPIYRDADERAKVLPYCESLKAELAAQTYDDEPIRVRIDDRDLRGGEKKWQWVKRGVPLRVEVGPRDIAEEKVMIGRRDVAGKGQSLPRTEFVATAAAMLTAMQQALFDKAENARQDASVRIDNLKEFEAFFTPKNEERPEIHGGLAYSHFVDSPAMDETLKRLKASIRCIPLDAPQEPGKCIFTGRPSTKRGVFAKAY
;
A
#
# COMPACT_ATOMS: atom_id res chain seq x y z
N HIS A 1 11.90 7.82 -5.14
CA HIS A 1 11.32 8.03 -3.79
C HIS A 1 10.81 9.45 -3.59
N VAL A 2 11.63 10.45 -3.91
CA VAL A 2 11.31 11.87 -3.68
C VAL A 2 11.17 12.60 -5.02
N VAL A 3 10.19 13.48 -5.13
CA VAL A 3 10.16 14.50 -6.19
C VAL A 3 10.25 15.90 -5.57
N ILE A 4 11.15 16.72 -6.09
CA ILE A 4 11.31 18.12 -5.73
C ILE A 4 10.61 18.98 -6.79
N LEU A 5 9.75 19.88 -6.33
CA LEU A 5 8.91 20.76 -7.12
C LEU A 5 9.35 22.20 -6.86
N PRO A 6 10.24 22.77 -7.69
CA PRO A 6 10.63 24.17 -7.56
C PRO A 6 9.43 25.08 -7.87
N ILE A 7 9.27 26.13 -7.05
CA ILE A 7 8.23 27.16 -7.18
C ILE A 7 8.92 28.50 -7.36
N TYR A 8 8.69 29.16 -8.49
CA TYR A 8 9.23 30.49 -8.81
C TYR A 8 8.31 31.17 -9.84
N ARG A 9 8.40 32.49 -9.95
CA ARG A 9 7.56 33.31 -10.85
C ARG A 9 8.31 33.87 -12.06
N ASP A 10 9.61 34.03 -11.94
CA ASP A 10 10.47 34.66 -12.95
C ASP A 10 11.86 33.99 -13.00
N ALA A 11 12.69 34.47 -13.93
CA ALA A 11 14.03 33.94 -14.15
C ALA A 11 14.98 34.18 -12.96
N ASP A 12 14.79 35.27 -12.22
CA ASP A 12 15.65 35.64 -11.08
C ASP A 12 15.36 34.73 -9.87
N GLU A 13 14.09 34.47 -9.58
CA GLU A 13 13.68 33.48 -8.58
C GLU A 13 14.14 32.08 -9.00
N ARG A 14 13.98 31.71 -10.29
CA ARG A 14 14.43 30.41 -10.81
C ARG A 14 15.93 30.19 -10.60
N ALA A 15 16.75 31.22 -10.88
CA ALA A 15 18.20 31.18 -10.70
C ALA A 15 18.63 30.97 -9.24
N LYS A 16 17.78 31.32 -8.27
CA LYS A 16 18.00 31.06 -6.84
C LYS A 16 17.47 29.70 -6.40
N VAL A 17 16.28 29.31 -6.88
CA VAL A 17 15.58 28.09 -6.44
C VAL A 17 16.23 26.83 -6.97
N LEU A 18 16.66 26.80 -8.23
CA LEU A 18 17.20 25.57 -8.82
C LEU A 18 18.51 25.09 -8.19
N PRO A 19 19.52 25.95 -7.94
CA PRO A 19 20.71 25.52 -7.22
C PRO A 19 20.39 24.95 -5.83
N TYR A 20 19.43 25.54 -5.12
CA TYR A 20 18.98 25.01 -3.83
C TYR A 20 18.38 23.60 -3.98
N CYS A 21 17.52 23.39 -4.98
CA CYS A 21 16.92 22.09 -5.29
C CYS A 21 17.96 21.02 -5.69
N GLU A 22 18.96 21.37 -6.51
CA GLU A 22 20.02 20.43 -6.91
C GLU A 22 20.90 20.05 -5.72
N SER A 23 21.23 21.02 -4.86
CA SER A 23 21.96 20.76 -3.61
C SER A 23 21.16 19.86 -2.67
N LEU A 24 19.86 20.12 -2.48
CA LEU A 24 18.97 19.28 -1.67
C LEU A 24 18.86 17.87 -2.25
N LYS A 25 18.77 17.74 -3.57
CA LYS A 25 18.75 16.46 -4.27
C LYS A 25 20.03 15.65 -4.00
N ALA A 26 21.20 16.28 -4.03
CA ALA A 26 22.46 15.61 -3.75
C ALA A 26 22.53 15.11 -2.30
N GLU A 27 22.13 15.93 -1.32
CA GLU A 27 22.07 15.56 0.10
C GLU A 27 21.12 14.38 0.35
N LEU A 28 19.93 14.42 -0.26
CA LEU A 28 18.98 13.32 -0.15
C LEU A 28 19.48 12.05 -0.83
N ALA A 29 20.07 12.17 -2.03
CA ALA A 29 20.59 11.02 -2.77
C ALA A 29 21.82 10.38 -2.11
N ALA A 30 22.51 11.10 -1.22
CA ALA A 30 23.58 10.54 -0.39
C ALA A 30 23.04 9.64 0.75
N GLN A 31 21.75 9.74 1.08
CA GLN A 31 21.10 8.85 2.05
C GLN A 31 20.74 7.51 1.39
N THR A 32 20.63 6.47 2.22
CA THR A 32 20.22 5.12 1.80
C THR A 32 18.84 4.78 2.35
N TYR A 33 18.01 4.16 1.52
CA TYR A 33 16.70 3.61 1.86
C TYR A 33 16.50 2.30 1.10
N ASP A 34 16.15 1.23 1.82
CA ASP A 34 15.94 -0.12 1.24
C ASP A 34 17.16 -0.62 0.44
N ASP A 35 18.35 -0.51 1.06
CA ASP A 35 19.66 -0.88 0.48
C ASP A 35 20.04 -0.16 -0.83
N GLU A 36 19.29 0.88 -1.22
CA GLU A 36 19.61 1.73 -2.37
C GLU A 36 19.68 3.23 -2.01
N PRO A 37 20.46 4.04 -2.76
CA PRO A 37 20.41 5.49 -2.63
C PRO A 37 18.99 6.04 -2.82
N ILE A 38 18.63 7.08 -2.06
CA ILE A 38 17.31 7.70 -2.25
C ILE A 38 17.22 8.27 -3.68
N ARG A 39 16.32 7.68 -4.49
CA ARG A 39 16.00 8.19 -5.83
C ARG A 39 15.25 9.51 -5.74
N VAL A 40 15.87 10.59 -6.21
CA VAL A 40 15.31 11.95 -6.20
C VAL A 40 15.20 12.50 -7.62
N ARG A 41 14.07 13.13 -7.93
CA ARG A 41 13.84 13.82 -9.20
C ARG A 41 13.43 15.27 -8.98
N ILE A 42 13.98 16.20 -9.74
CA ILE A 42 13.47 17.58 -9.80
C ILE A 42 12.52 17.69 -11.00
N ASP A 43 11.34 18.28 -10.78
CA ASP A 43 10.38 18.57 -11.85
C ASP A 43 10.28 20.08 -12.12
N ASP A 44 11.21 20.55 -12.93
CA ASP A 44 11.32 21.94 -13.37
C ASP A 44 10.57 22.22 -14.68
N ARG A 45 9.61 21.38 -15.06
CA ARG A 45 8.80 21.67 -16.25
C ARG A 45 8.00 22.95 -16.05
N ASP A 46 7.83 23.72 -17.12
CA ASP A 46 6.99 24.91 -17.17
C ASP A 46 5.51 24.51 -17.23
N LEU A 47 4.97 24.14 -16.07
CA LEU A 47 3.60 23.75 -15.84
C LEU A 47 3.11 24.41 -14.55
N ARG A 48 1.80 24.63 -14.43
CA ARG A 48 1.19 25.16 -13.21
C ARG A 48 1.55 24.26 -12.02
N GLY A 49 1.98 24.86 -10.89
CA GLY A 49 2.47 24.10 -9.73
C GLY A 49 1.47 23.04 -9.21
N GLY A 50 0.18 23.39 -9.16
CA GLY A 50 -0.88 22.44 -8.79
C GLY A 50 -1.02 21.26 -9.75
N GLU A 51 -0.80 21.47 -11.05
CA GLU A 51 -0.82 20.41 -12.06
C GLU A 51 0.36 19.45 -11.88
N LYS A 52 1.58 19.99 -11.72
CA LYS A 52 2.78 19.19 -11.43
C LYS A 52 2.58 18.31 -10.19
N LYS A 53 2.13 18.92 -9.09
CA LYS A 53 1.84 18.21 -7.83
C LYS A 53 0.87 17.06 -8.05
N TRP A 54 -0.22 17.28 -8.78
CA TRP A 54 -1.24 16.26 -9.00
C TRP A 54 -0.76 15.11 -9.91
N GLN A 55 0.05 15.41 -10.94
CA GLN A 55 0.67 14.38 -11.77
C GLN A 55 1.51 13.41 -10.92
N TRP A 56 2.28 13.92 -9.95
CA TRP A 56 3.09 13.07 -9.07
C TRP A 56 2.28 12.31 -8.01
N VAL A 57 1.15 12.86 -7.56
CA VAL A 57 0.21 12.11 -6.71
C VAL A 57 -0.36 10.91 -7.45
N LYS A 58 -0.78 11.11 -8.70
CA LYS A 58 -1.29 10.02 -9.56
C LYS A 58 -0.23 8.96 -9.83
N ARG A 59 1.02 9.36 -10.01
CA ARG A 59 2.17 8.44 -10.16
C ARG A 59 2.56 7.73 -8.85
N GLY A 60 1.98 8.12 -7.71
CA GLY A 60 2.23 7.46 -6.43
C GLY A 60 3.59 7.75 -5.81
N VAL A 61 4.24 8.88 -6.14
CA VAL A 61 5.54 9.22 -5.54
C VAL A 61 5.39 9.40 -4.02
N PRO A 62 6.20 8.68 -3.19
CA PRO A 62 6.07 8.72 -1.74
C PRO A 62 6.14 10.12 -1.13
N LEU A 63 7.21 10.87 -1.45
CA LEU A 63 7.47 12.19 -0.91
C LEU A 63 7.52 13.23 -2.02
N ARG A 64 6.75 14.31 -1.85
CA ARG A 64 6.78 15.50 -2.71
C ARG A 64 7.35 16.64 -1.87
N VAL A 65 8.34 17.35 -2.39
CA VAL A 65 9.01 18.43 -1.69
C VAL A 65 8.84 19.69 -2.52
N GLU A 66 8.12 20.67 -1.99
CA GLU A 66 7.93 21.98 -2.62
C GLU A 66 8.97 22.94 -2.05
N VAL A 67 9.64 23.69 -2.93
CA VAL A 67 10.70 24.65 -2.57
C VAL A 67 10.48 25.94 -3.34
N GLY A 68 10.17 27.03 -2.64
CA GLY A 68 10.11 28.38 -3.20
C GLY A 68 11.06 29.37 -2.50
N PRO A 69 11.10 30.64 -2.95
CA PRO A 69 11.99 31.66 -2.39
C PRO A 69 11.81 31.88 -0.88
N ARG A 70 10.56 31.76 -0.40
CA ARG A 70 10.25 31.88 1.03
C ARG A 70 10.85 30.73 1.84
N ASP A 71 10.74 29.51 1.35
CA ASP A 71 11.26 28.32 2.04
C ASP A 71 12.78 28.39 2.13
N ILE A 72 13.45 28.88 1.07
CA ILE A 72 14.91 29.11 1.06
C ILE A 72 15.30 30.17 2.10
N ALA A 73 14.60 31.30 2.16
CA ALA A 73 14.88 32.35 3.14
C ALA A 73 14.70 31.87 4.60
N GLU A 74 13.82 30.89 4.83
CA GLU A 74 13.58 30.29 6.14
C GLU A 74 14.41 29.01 6.39
N GLU A 75 15.24 28.56 5.43
CA GLU A 75 15.96 27.27 5.44
C GLU A 75 15.06 26.06 5.73
N LYS A 76 13.86 26.07 5.12
CA LYS A 76 12.84 25.03 5.25
C LYS A 76 12.47 24.44 3.90
N VAL A 77 11.70 23.35 3.96
CA VAL A 77 11.07 22.71 2.81
C VAL A 77 9.65 22.29 3.17
N MET A 78 8.74 22.28 2.18
CA MET A 78 7.36 21.83 2.38
C MET A 78 7.20 20.40 1.84
N ILE A 79 6.88 19.45 2.72
CA ILE A 79 6.88 18.01 2.41
C ILE A 79 5.46 17.45 2.43
N GLY A 80 5.02 16.94 1.28
CA GLY A 80 3.77 16.21 1.13
C GLY A 80 4.00 14.71 1.01
N ARG A 81 3.55 13.95 2.01
CA ARG A 81 3.46 12.49 1.97
C ARG A 81 2.32 12.02 1.06
N ARG A 82 2.44 10.82 0.47
CA ARG A 82 1.40 10.23 -0.39
C ARG A 82 0.38 9.43 0.39
N ASP A 83 0.79 8.76 1.45
CA ASP A 83 -0.04 7.87 2.28
C ASP A 83 -0.97 8.63 3.24
N VAL A 84 -0.65 9.89 3.56
CA VAL A 84 -1.43 10.76 4.45
C VAL A 84 -2.11 11.89 3.67
N ALA A 85 -3.36 12.20 4.01
CA ALA A 85 -4.10 13.32 3.44
C ALA A 85 -3.67 14.67 4.03
N GLY A 86 -3.87 15.76 3.28
CA GLY A 86 -3.61 17.12 3.75
C GLY A 86 -2.59 17.89 2.91
N LYS A 87 -2.23 19.08 3.39
CA LYS A 87 -1.37 20.02 2.66
C LYS A 87 0.13 19.64 2.72
N GLY A 88 0.52 18.80 3.67
CA GLY A 88 1.92 18.46 3.98
C GLY A 88 2.39 19.16 5.26
N GLN A 89 3.68 19.05 5.56
CA GLN A 89 4.33 19.67 6.72
C GLN A 89 5.57 20.45 6.28
N SER A 90 5.82 21.59 6.93
CA SER A 90 7.05 22.36 6.73
C SER A 90 8.10 21.92 7.76
N LEU A 91 9.28 21.54 7.29
CA LEU A 91 10.41 21.13 8.15
C LEU A 91 11.66 21.93 7.79
N PRO A 92 12.57 22.17 8.74
CA PRO A 92 13.94 22.59 8.43
C PRO A 92 14.57 21.64 7.41
N ARG A 93 15.31 22.18 6.44
CA ARG A 93 15.98 21.37 5.42
C ARG A 93 16.88 20.29 6.04
N THR A 94 17.66 20.67 7.05
CA THR A 94 18.59 19.77 7.74
C THR A 94 17.86 18.62 8.44
N GLU A 95 16.74 18.92 9.09
CA GLU A 95 15.88 17.91 9.71
C GLU A 95 15.28 16.96 8.66
N PHE A 96 14.79 17.50 7.54
CA PHE A 96 14.25 16.67 6.47
C PHE A 96 15.31 15.74 5.88
N VAL A 97 16.50 16.26 5.56
CA VAL A 97 17.60 15.44 5.02
C VAL A 97 17.99 14.33 6.00
N ALA A 98 18.05 14.63 7.29
CA ALA A 98 18.37 13.65 8.34
C ALA A 98 17.29 12.58 8.53
N THR A 99 16.02 12.90 8.24
CA THR A 99 14.87 12.02 8.52
C THR A 99 14.25 11.39 7.29
N ALA A 100 14.63 11.78 6.07
CA ALA A 100 14.00 11.34 4.82
C ALA A 100 13.95 9.81 4.67
N ALA A 101 15.05 9.11 4.95
CA ALA A 101 15.10 7.65 4.90
C ALA A 101 14.14 7.00 5.92
N ALA A 102 14.16 7.48 7.17
CA ALA A 102 13.26 7.00 8.22
C ALA A 102 11.78 7.27 7.88
N MET A 103 11.47 8.42 7.26
CA MET A 103 10.12 8.72 6.79
C MET A 103 9.67 7.73 5.72
N LEU A 104 10.52 7.38 4.75
CA LEU A 104 10.21 6.37 3.73
C LEU A 104 9.98 4.99 4.37
N THR A 105 10.82 4.57 5.31
CA THR A 105 10.66 3.31 6.07
C THR A 105 9.34 3.28 6.82
N ALA A 106 9.01 4.36 7.54
CA ALA A 106 7.75 4.45 8.28
C ALA A 106 6.53 4.41 7.36
N MET A 107 6.60 5.04 6.18
CA MET A 107 5.53 4.97 5.18
C MET A 107 5.34 3.54 4.66
N GLN A 108 6.44 2.84 4.35
CA GLN A 108 6.39 1.46 3.88
C GLN A 108 5.75 0.54 4.93
N GLN A 109 6.19 0.65 6.18
CA GLN A 109 5.62 -0.14 7.28
C GLN A 109 4.14 0.17 7.49
N ALA A 110 3.75 1.45 7.52
CA ALA A 110 2.35 1.83 7.71
C ALA A 110 1.42 1.29 6.60
N LEU A 111 1.90 1.28 5.36
CA LEU A 111 1.14 0.69 4.24
C LEU A 111 1.06 -0.83 4.36
N PHE A 112 2.14 -1.50 4.76
CA PHE A 112 2.16 -2.94 5.01
C PHE A 112 1.18 -3.31 6.13
N ASP A 113 1.27 -2.67 7.30
CA ASP A 113 0.42 -2.95 8.45
C ASP A 113 -1.06 -2.75 8.10
N LYS A 114 -1.38 -1.68 7.37
CA LYS A 114 -2.74 -1.43 6.91
C LYS A 114 -3.26 -2.54 6.00
N ALA A 115 -2.44 -3.01 5.05
CA ALA A 115 -2.83 -4.07 4.13
C ALA A 115 -2.93 -5.43 4.83
N GLU A 116 -2.02 -5.72 5.75
CA GLU A 116 -2.00 -6.91 6.59
C GLU A 116 -3.26 -6.99 7.45
N ASN A 117 -3.58 -5.91 8.18
CA ASN A 117 -4.79 -5.83 9.00
C ASN A 117 -6.06 -5.99 8.14
N ALA A 118 -6.14 -5.30 7.00
CA ALA A 118 -7.28 -5.46 6.10
C ALA A 118 -7.45 -6.90 5.59
N ARG A 119 -6.34 -7.62 5.34
CA ARG A 119 -6.37 -9.03 4.98
C ARG A 119 -6.85 -9.91 6.14
N GLN A 120 -6.36 -9.66 7.36
CA GLN A 120 -6.75 -10.38 8.56
C GLN A 120 -8.23 -10.17 8.90
N ASP A 121 -8.72 -8.94 8.84
CA ASP A 121 -10.13 -8.59 9.06
C ASP A 121 -11.06 -9.24 8.02
N ALA A 122 -10.58 -9.42 6.79
CA ALA A 122 -11.29 -10.13 5.72
C ALA A 122 -11.03 -11.65 5.72
N SER A 123 -10.41 -12.19 6.77
CA SER A 123 -10.12 -13.62 6.91
C SER A 123 -10.93 -14.24 8.04
N VAL A 124 -11.45 -15.45 7.82
CA VAL A 124 -12.27 -16.16 8.81
C VAL A 124 -11.90 -17.63 8.86
N ARG A 125 -12.00 -18.25 10.04
CA ARG A 125 -11.96 -19.72 10.18
C ARG A 125 -13.39 -20.25 10.17
N ILE A 126 -13.64 -21.26 9.34
CA ILE A 126 -14.97 -21.86 9.18
C ILE A 126 -14.88 -23.38 9.27
N ASP A 127 -15.72 -23.97 10.11
CA ASP A 127 -15.72 -25.41 10.44
C ASP A 127 -16.97 -26.17 10.00
N ASN A 128 -17.91 -25.51 9.31
CA ASN A 128 -19.07 -26.18 8.73
C ASN A 128 -19.45 -25.61 7.37
N LEU A 129 -20.12 -26.45 6.58
CA LEU A 129 -20.51 -26.14 5.20
C LEU A 129 -21.47 -24.95 5.12
N LYS A 130 -22.42 -24.85 6.05
CA LYS A 130 -23.47 -23.81 6.02
C LYS A 130 -22.88 -22.41 6.17
N GLU A 131 -21.98 -22.22 7.12
CA GLU A 131 -21.26 -20.95 7.28
C GLU A 131 -20.35 -20.65 6.08
N PHE A 132 -19.72 -21.67 5.51
CA PHE A 132 -18.87 -21.52 4.33
C PHE A 132 -19.66 -21.04 3.11
N GLU A 133 -20.82 -21.64 2.87
CA GLU A 133 -21.73 -21.22 1.80
C GLU A 133 -22.26 -19.81 2.05
N ALA A 134 -22.68 -19.50 3.28
CA ALA A 134 -23.16 -18.16 3.64
C ALA A 134 -22.07 -17.09 3.45
N PHE A 135 -20.81 -17.41 3.78
CA PHE A 135 -19.69 -16.48 3.63
C PHE A 135 -19.42 -16.12 2.16
N PHE A 136 -19.61 -17.05 1.22
CA PHE A 136 -19.40 -16.83 -0.21
C PHE A 136 -20.67 -16.52 -1.01
N THR A 137 -21.82 -16.33 -0.35
CA THR A 137 -23.09 -16.00 -1.00
C THR A 137 -23.50 -14.58 -0.62
N PRO A 138 -23.83 -13.69 -1.58
CA PRO A 138 -24.33 -12.35 -1.25
C PRO A 138 -25.68 -12.46 -0.57
N LYS A 139 -25.99 -11.51 0.33
CA LYS A 139 -27.32 -11.42 0.94
C LYS A 139 -28.37 -10.92 -0.04
N ASN A 140 -27.95 -10.13 -1.04
CA ASN A 140 -28.82 -9.64 -2.09
C ASN A 140 -28.26 -10.01 -3.47
N GLU A 141 -28.91 -10.95 -4.16
CA GLU A 141 -28.45 -11.41 -5.49
C GLU A 141 -28.64 -10.36 -6.60
N GLU A 142 -29.64 -9.48 -6.48
CA GLU A 142 -29.91 -8.43 -7.48
C GLU A 142 -28.93 -7.26 -7.34
N ARG A 143 -28.41 -7.04 -6.13
CA ARG A 143 -27.43 -6.00 -5.79
C ARG A 143 -26.34 -6.56 -4.87
N PRO A 144 -25.47 -7.43 -5.41
CA PRO A 144 -24.49 -8.14 -4.60
C PRO A 144 -23.52 -7.16 -3.95
N GLU A 145 -23.48 -7.17 -2.63
CA GLU A 145 -22.46 -6.49 -1.85
C GLU A 145 -21.09 -7.15 -2.03
N ILE A 146 -20.02 -6.50 -1.59
CA ILE A 146 -18.73 -7.20 -1.42
C ILE A 146 -18.93 -8.23 -0.31
N HIS A 147 -18.75 -9.51 -0.64
CA HIS A 147 -18.92 -10.64 0.27
C HIS A 147 -17.80 -11.66 0.06
N GLY A 148 -17.57 -12.47 1.08
CA GLY A 148 -16.43 -13.38 1.16
C GLY A 148 -15.16 -12.70 1.62
N GLY A 149 -14.04 -13.32 1.29
CA GLY A 149 -12.71 -13.03 1.83
C GLY A 149 -11.88 -14.30 1.80
N LEU A 150 -10.98 -14.46 2.76
CA LEU A 150 -10.20 -15.69 2.92
C LEU A 150 -10.85 -16.60 3.98
N ALA A 151 -11.37 -17.75 3.57
CA ALA A 151 -11.90 -18.75 4.48
C ALA A 151 -10.86 -19.85 4.74
N TYR A 152 -10.53 -20.08 6.02
CA TYR A 152 -9.64 -21.15 6.47
C TYR A 152 -10.49 -22.32 6.94
N SER A 153 -10.53 -23.39 6.17
CA SER A 153 -11.38 -24.55 6.45
C SER A 153 -10.66 -25.87 6.27
N HIS A 154 -11.04 -26.83 7.12
CA HIS A 154 -10.62 -28.21 6.95
C HIS A 154 -11.20 -28.78 5.66
N PHE A 155 -10.35 -29.48 4.92
CA PHE A 155 -10.72 -30.05 3.64
C PHE A 155 -10.04 -31.40 3.42
N VAL A 156 -10.62 -32.16 2.50
CA VAL A 156 -10.02 -33.33 1.86
C VAL A 156 -10.44 -33.25 0.40
N ASP A 157 -9.50 -33.49 -0.50
CA ASP A 157 -9.77 -33.52 -1.93
C ASP A 157 -10.89 -34.53 -2.25
N SER A 158 -11.92 -34.05 -2.94
CA SER A 158 -13.12 -34.83 -3.26
C SER A 158 -14.03 -34.14 -4.27
N PRO A 159 -14.83 -34.92 -5.03
CA PRO A 159 -15.85 -34.37 -5.92
C PRO A 159 -16.86 -33.44 -5.21
N ALA A 160 -17.23 -33.76 -3.96
CA ALA A 160 -18.16 -32.93 -3.17
C ALA A 160 -17.61 -31.53 -2.86
N MET A 161 -16.28 -31.43 -2.68
CA MET A 161 -15.60 -30.14 -2.55
C MET A 161 -15.68 -29.38 -3.88
N ASP A 162 -15.31 -30.01 -4.99
CA ASP A 162 -15.29 -29.37 -6.31
C ASP A 162 -16.67 -28.86 -6.74
N GLU A 163 -17.72 -29.64 -6.51
CA GLU A 163 -19.11 -29.25 -6.81
C GLU A 163 -19.53 -28.02 -6.00
N THR A 164 -19.25 -28.01 -4.69
CA THR A 164 -19.54 -26.89 -3.80
C THR A 164 -18.77 -25.64 -4.24
N LEU A 165 -17.47 -25.76 -4.47
CA LEU A 165 -16.61 -24.66 -4.86
C LEU A 165 -17.02 -24.07 -6.22
N LYS A 166 -17.37 -24.91 -7.19
CA LYS A 166 -17.90 -24.48 -8.50
C LYS A 166 -19.20 -23.69 -8.35
N ARG A 167 -20.13 -24.15 -7.50
CA ARG A 167 -21.38 -23.44 -7.21
C ARG A 167 -21.12 -22.06 -6.59
N LEU A 168 -20.20 -21.99 -5.63
CA LEU A 168 -19.86 -20.75 -4.92
C LEU A 168 -18.91 -19.82 -5.70
N LYS A 169 -18.42 -20.25 -6.87
CA LYS A 169 -17.35 -19.58 -7.64
C LYS A 169 -16.11 -19.33 -6.78
N ALA A 170 -15.82 -20.25 -5.88
CA ALA A 170 -14.65 -20.25 -5.02
C ALA A 170 -13.64 -21.31 -5.50
N SER A 171 -12.40 -21.19 -5.06
CA SER A 171 -11.44 -22.28 -5.12
C SER A 171 -10.51 -22.22 -3.92
N ILE A 172 -9.84 -23.34 -3.66
CA ILE A 172 -8.66 -23.33 -2.80
C ILE A 172 -7.58 -22.46 -3.46
N ARG A 173 -6.95 -21.58 -2.67
CA ARG A 173 -5.87 -20.68 -3.11
C ARG A 173 -4.52 -21.29 -2.80
N CYS A 174 -4.35 -21.74 -1.56
CA CYS A 174 -3.15 -22.40 -1.10
C CYS A 174 -3.43 -23.19 0.18
N ILE A 175 -2.45 -24.01 0.54
CA ILE A 175 -2.25 -24.51 1.89
C ILE A 175 -1.06 -23.71 2.43
N PRO A 176 -1.21 -22.90 3.49
CA PRO A 176 -0.09 -22.14 4.04
C PRO A 176 1.06 -23.06 4.44
N LEU A 177 2.30 -22.67 4.14
CA LEU A 177 3.50 -23.49 4.41
C LEU A 177 3.74 -23.68 5.91
N ASP A 178 3.37 -22.68 6.69
CA ASP A 178 3.42 -22.61 8.15
C ASP A 178 2.09 -23.00 8.82
N ALA A 179 1.17 -23.61 8.06
CA ALA A 179 -0.12 -24.02 8.61
C ALA A 179 0.08 -25.01 9.79
N PRO A 180 -0.52 -24.74 10.95
CA PRO A 180 -0.46 -25.68 12.07
C PRO A 180 -1.10 -27.00 11.67
N GLN A 181 -0.50 -28.12 12.10
CA GLN A 181 -1.19 -29.40 12.04
C GLN A 181 -2.25 -29.39 13.14
N GLU A 182 -3.52 -29.33 12.75
CA GLU A 182 -4.64 -29.34 13.67
C GLU A 182 -5.67 -30.39 13.20
N PRO A 183 -6.14 -31.28 14.07
CA PRO A 183 -7.16 -32.25 13.70
C PRO A 183 -8.52 -31.56 13.55
N GLY A 184 -9.23 -31.90 12.49
CA GLY A 184 -10.59 -31.42 12.24
C GLY A 184 -11.34 -32.32 11.28
N LYS A 185 -12.48 -31.83 10.81
CA LYS A 185 -13.32 -32.55 9.84
C LYS A 185 -13.48 -31.71 8.58
N CYS A 186 -13.29 -32.34 7.43
CA CYS A 186 -13.54 -31.74 6.13
C CYS A 186 -14.97 -31.19 6.08
N ILE A 187 -15.13 -29.89 5.85
CA ILE A 187 -16.45 -29.25 5.84
C ILE A 187 -17.37 -29.80 4.73
N PHE A 188 -16.79 -30.36 3.66
CA PHE A 188 -17.53 -30.90 2.51
C PHE A 188 -17.92 -32.37 2.66
N THR A 189 -17.14 -33.17 3.40
CA THR A 189 -17.32 -34.64 3.43
C THR A 189 -17.44 -35.24 4.84
N GLY A 190 -17.15 -34.46 5.89
CA GLY A 190 -17.10 -34.93 7.28
C GLY A 190 -15.89 -35.81 7.62
N ARG A 191 -15.08 -36.20 6.62
CA ARG A 191 -13.87 -37.03 6.82
C ARG A 191 -12.81 -36.29 7.66
N PRO A 192 -11.96 -37.00 8.41
CA PRO A 192 -10.85 -36.39 9.14
C PRO A 192 -9.91 -35.58 8.22
N SER A 193 -9.43 -34.45 8.71
CA SER A 193 -8.46 -33.56 8.05
C SER A 193 -7.45 -33.07 9.09
N THR A 194 -6.18 -32.91 8.71
CA THR A 194 -5.10 -32.52 9.63
C THR A 194 -4.63 -31.07 9.44
N LYS A 195 -5.22 -30.35 8.48
CA LYS A 195 -4.83 -28.97 8.14
C LYS A 195 -5.98 -28.23 7.47
N ARG A 196 -5.87 -26.91 7.42
CA ARG A 196 -6.80 -26.03 6.70
C ARG A 196 -6.22 -25.59 5.36
N GLY A 197 -7.10 -25.47 4.37
CA GLY A 197 -6.84 -24.76 3.13
C GLY A 197 -7.39 -23.34 3.21
N VAL A 198 -6.81 -22.42 2.45
CA VAL A 198 -7.35 -21.07 2.25
C VAL A 198 -8.25 -21.10 1.02
N PHE A 199 -9.51 -20.75 1.19
CA PHE A 199 -10.50 -20.67 0.12
C PHE A 199 -10.88 -19.22 -0.12
N ALA A 200 -11.05 -18.85 -1.39
CA ALA A 200 -11.50 -17.52 -1.77
C ALA A 200 -12.19 -17.57 -3.14
N LYS A 201 -12.98 -16.55 -3.45
CA LYS A 201 -13.45 -16.32 -4.82
C LYS A 201 -12.26 -16.01 -5.73
N ALA A 202 -12.32 -16.52 -6.96
CA ALA A 202 -11.34 -16.18 -7.98
C ALA A 202 -11.60 -14.75 -8.49
N TYR A 203 -10.53 -14.03 -8.82
CA TYR A 203 -10.60 -12.75 -9.55
C TYR A 203 -11.11 -12.96 -10.98
#